data_AF-A0A0F9M9D7-F1
#
_entry.id   AF-A0A0F9M9D7-F1
#
_cell.length_a   1.000
_cell.length_b   1.000
_cell.length_c   1.000
_cell.angle_alpha   90.00
_cell.angle_beta   90.00
_cell.angle_gamma   90.00
#
_symmetry.space_group_name_H-M   'P 1'
#
loop_
_entity.id
_entity.type
_entity.pdbx_description
1 polymer ?
#
loop_
_entity_poly.entity_id
_entity_poly.type
_entity_poly.pdbx_seq_one_letter_code
_entity_poly.pdbx_strand_id
1 'polypeptide(L)'
;MKGKDVNIYEEKLGQILIDSGKVSSADIENSLAIQKKNVQHKLLGKILLDQDLISKDDLVYALNRQLQSSERGKRLETNLLGGEGIKKIADKYKESEYFDDLYELISVITHKIRNPLAGISAAVEVLRGKVGTNDSNEKYFDMIFKEIDNMEKVVKNLYKTFSNK
;
A
#
# COMPACT_ATOMS: atom_id res chain seq x y z
N MET A 1 14.29 -22.46 20.75
CA MET A 1 14.39 -22.52 19.28
C MET A 1 14.10 -21.13 18.75
N LYS A 2 15.08 -20.48 18.09
CA LYS A 2 14.90 -19.14 17.52
C LYS A 2 13.79 -19.23 16.46
N GLY A 3 12.71 -18.48 16.68
CA GLY A 3 11.62 -18.36 15.72
C GLY A 3 12.20 -17.88 14.40
N LYS A 4 12.00 -18.66 13.33
CA LYS A 4 12.24 -18.17 11.98
C LYS A 4 11.29 -17.00 11.80
N ASP A 5 11.83 -15.79 11.69
CA ASP A 5 11.11 -14.61 11.23
C ASP A 5 10.51 -14.95 9.86
N VAL A 6 9.27 -15.40 9.86
CA VAL A 6 8.49 -15.53 8.65
C VAL A 6 8.36 -14.10 8.13
N ASN A 7 8.89 -13.83 6.95
CA ASN A 7 8.87 -12.53 6.32
C ASN A 7 7.43 -12.27 5.82
N ILE A 8 6.55 -11.82 6.71
CA ILE A 8 5.12 -11.55 6.49
C ILE A 8 4.91 -10.11 6.04
N TYR A 9 5.67 -9.65 5.04
CA TYR A 9 5.47 -8.33 4.48
C TYR A 9 5.07 -8.48 3.02
N GLU A 10 4.06 -7.71 2.58
CA GLU A 10 3.84 -7.37 1.18
C GLU A 10 5.20 -7.26 0.49
N GLU A 11 5.40 -7.91 -0.66
CA GLU A 11 6.69 -7.88 -1.36
C GLU A 11 7.10 -6.42 -1.53
N LYS A 12 8.04 -5.96 -0.70
CA LYS A 12 8.42 -4.55 -0.69
C LYS A 12 9.12 -4.27 -2.01
N LEU A 13 8.97 -3.06 -2.53
CA LEU A 13 9.65 -2.62 -3.76
C LEU A 13 11.13 -3.06 -3.79
N GLY A 14 11.86 -2.86 -2.70
CA GLY A 14 13.25 -3.29 -2.57
C GLY A 14 13.47 -4.80 -2.68
N GLN A 15 12.59 -5.62 -2.07
CA GLN A 15 12.68 -7.08 -2.16
C GLN A 15 12.40 -7.56 -3.58
N ILE A 16 11.41 -6.98 -4.26
CA ILE A 16 11.09 -7.34 -5.65
C ILE A 16 12.28 -7.05 -6.58
N LEU A 17 12.94 -5.90 -6.37
CA LEU A 17 14.11 -5.52 -7.17
C LEU A 17 15.32 -6.43 -6.89
N ILE A 18 15.50 -6.90 -5.65
CA ILE A 18 16.52 -7.91 -5.31
C ILE A 18 16.21 -9.25 -5.96
N ASP A 19 14.98 -9.75 -5.80
CA ASP A 19 14.55 -11.06 -6.29
C ASP A 19 14.58 -11.16 -7.82
N SER A 20 14.38 -10.03 -8.50
CA SER A 20 14.49 -9.93 -9.96
C SER A 20 15.92 -9.68 -10.46
N GLY A 21 16.90 -9.67 -9.55
CA GLY A 21 18.33 -9.50 -9.87
C GLY A 21 18.70 -8.10 -10.36
N LYS A 22 17.87 -7.09 -10.08
CA LYS A 22 18.06 -5.72 -10.57
C LYS A 22 18.96 -4.87 -9.67
N VAL A 23 18.97 -5.16 -8.37
CA VAL A 23 19.80 -4.48 -7.37
C VAL A 23 20.28 -5.48 -6.33
N SER A 24 21.39 -5.17 -5.66
CA SER A 24 21.84 -5.95 -4.51
C SER A 24 21.17 -5.52 -3.21
N SER A 25 21.19 -6.38 -2.20
CA SER A 25 20.74 -6.02 -0.84
C SER A 25 21.52 -4.83 -0.27
N ALA A 26 22.83 -4.73 -0.59
CA ALA A 26 23.66 -3.61 -0.16
C ALA A 26 23.20 -2.28 -0.78
N ASP A 27 22.81 -2.29 -2.05
CA ASP A 27 22.29 -1.10 -2.74
C ASP A 27 20.99 -0.60 -2.11
N ILE A 28 20.09 -1.52 -1.74
CA ILE A 28 18.85 -1.20 -1.03
C ILE A 28 19.15 -0.63 0.36
N GLU A 29 20.06 -1.24 1.13
CA GLU A 29 20.44 -0.75 2.45
C GLU A 29 21.03 0.65 2.39
N ASN A 30 21.92 0.91 1.44
CA ASN A 30 22.51 2.22 1.20
C ASN A 30 21.44 3.25 0.83
N SER A 31 20.52 2.90 -0.07
CA SER A 31 19.41 3.76 -0.50
C SER A 31 18.45 4.07 0.64
N LEU A 32 18.15 3.10 1.50
CA LEU A 32 17.32 3.29 2.70
C LEU A 32 18.03 4.18 3.74
N ALA A 33 19.34 4.08 3.89
CA ALA A 33 20.12 4.97 4.75
C ALA A 33 20.05 6.43 4.24
N ILE A 34 20.10 6.63 2.91
CA ILE A 34 19.92 7.95 2.28
C ILE A 34 18.48 8.47 2.48
N GLN A 35 17.48 7.60 2.36
CA GLN A 35 16.08 7.96 2.59
C GLN A 35 15.85 8.48 4.01
N LYS A 36 16.36 7.77 5.02
CA LYS A 36 16.21 8.13 6.45
C LYS A 36 16.87 9.46 6.81
N LYS A 37 17.94 9.84 6.10
CA LYS A 37 18.69 11.09 6.33
C LYS A 37 18.07 12.30 5.64
N ASN A 38 17.13 12.11 4.71
CA ASN A 38 16.54 13.21 3.94
C ASN A 38 15.25 13.75 4.59
N VAL A 39 15.23 15.05 4.86
CA VAL A 39 14.08 15.78 5.43
C VAL A 39 12.89 15.85 4.47
N GLN A 40 13.11 15.61 3.16
CA GLN A 40 12.07 15.67 2.12
C GLN A 40 11.37 14.32 1.84
N HIS A 41 11.61 13.27 2.62
CA HIS A 41 10.98 11.95 2.42
C HIS A 41 11.10 11.40 0.98
N LYS A 42 12.28 11.51 0.36
CA LYS A 42 12.50 10.97 -1.00
C LYS A 42 12.08 9.49 -1.07
N LEU A 43 11.27 9.15 -2.08
CA LEU A 43 10.80 7.78 -2.29
C LEU A 43 11.96 6.86 -2.66
N LEU A 44 11.97 5.62 -2.14
CA LEU A 44 13.05 4.65 -2.40
C LEU A 44 13.28 4.45 -3.90
N GLY A 45 12.21 4.26 -4.68
CA GLY A 45 12.32 4.12 -6.13
C GLY A 45 12.93 5.33 -6.84
N LYS A 46 12.69 6.55 -6.32
CA LYS A 46 13.31 7.77 -6.85
C LYS A 46 14.80 7.85 -6.50
N ILE A 47 15.18 7.44 -5.29
CA ILE A 47 16.59 7.36 -4.88
C ILE A 47 17.34 6.37 -5.76
N LEU A 48 16.76 5.18 -6.00
CA LEU A 48 17.37 4.16 -6.85
C LEU A 48 17.52 4.61 -8.31
N LEU A 49 16.55 5.34 -8.85
CA LEU A 49 16.67 5.99 -10.16
C LEU A 49 17.75 7.08 -10.19
N ASP A 50 17.81 7.93 -9.17
CA ASP A 50 18.79 9.03 -9.07
C ASP A 50 20.23 8.52 -8.92
N GLN A 51 20.41 7.29 -8.42
CA GLN A 51 21.70 6.62 -8.30
C GLN A 51 22.03 5.73 -9.51
N ASP A 52 21.20 5.75 -10.56
CA ASP A 52 21.32 4.90 -11.75
C ASP A 52 21.38 3.39 -11.44
N LEU A 53 20.83 2.98 -10.29
CA LEU A 53 20.80 1.58 -9.83
C LEU A 53 19.68 0.77 -10.50
N ILE A 54 18.63 1.44 -10.96
CA ILE A 54 17.50 0.82 -11.68
C ILE A 54 17.10 1.71 -12.86
N SER A 55 16.50 1.12 -13.89
CA SER A 55 15.83 1.87 -14.94
C SER A 55 14.39 2.22 -14.58
N LYS A 56 13.76 3.11 -15.37
CA LYS A 56 12.33 3.40 -15.24
C LYS A 56 11.47 2.14 -15.44
N ASP A 57 11.87 1.27 -16.35
CA ASP A 57 11.14 0.03 -16.65
C ASP A 57 11.24 -0.96 -15.49
N ASP A 58 12.41 -1.03 -14.83
CA ASP A 58 12.58 -1.85 -13.62
C ASP A 58 11.70 -1.36 -12.47
N LEU A 59 11.58 -0.03 -12.31
CA LEU A 59 10.70 0.56 -11.31
C LEU A 59 9.22 0.26 -11.61
N VAL A 60 8.79 0.43 -12.86
CA VAL A 60 7.44 0.10 -13.33
C VAL A 60 7.12 -1.38 -13.10
N TYR A 61 8.05 -2.26 -13.43
CA TYR A 61 7.91 -3.70 -13.19
C TYR A 61 7.71 -4.00 -11.70
N ALA A 62 8.56 -3.45 -10.84
CA ALA A 62 8.53 -3.73 -9.41
C ALA A 62 7.26 -3.17 -8.75
N LEU A 63 6.81 -1.96 -9.12
CA LEU A 63 5.57 -1.36 -8.64
C LEU A 63 4.34 -2.19 -9.06
N ASN A 64 4.27 -2.63 -10.32
CA ASN A 64 3.19 -3.49 -10.78
C ASN A 64 3.14 -4.83 -10.03
N ARG A 65 4.30 -5.45 -9.79
CA ARG A 65 4.37 -6.71 -9.05
C ARG A 65 3.95 -6.50 -7.59
N GLN A 66 4.33 -5.39 -6.97
CA GLN A 66 3.88 -5.02 -5.63
C GLN A 66 2.36 -4.84 -5.56
N LEU A 67 1.76 -4.17 -6.56
CA LEU A 67 0.30 -4.01 -6.66
C LEU A 67 -0.45 -5.33 -6.90
N GLN A 68 0.17 -6.31 -7.54
CA GLN A 68 -0.42 -7.64 -7.73
C GLN A 68 -0.24 -8.53 -6.49
N SER A 69 0.87 -8.39 -5.78
CA SER A 69 1.11 -9.14 -4.53
C SER A 69 0.21 -8.64 -3.41
N SER A 70 -0.16 -7.35 -3.37
CA SER A 70 -1.19 -6.84 -2.44
C SER A 70 -2.60 -7.37 -2.74
N GLU A 71 -2.91 -7.69 -4.00
CA GLU A 71 -4.16 -8.37 -4.38
C GLU A 71 -4.14 -9.87 -4.06
N ARG A 72 -2.98 -10.52 -4.20
CA ARG A 72 -2.80 -11.95 -3.96
C ARG A 72 -2.63 -12.29 -2.48
N GLY A 73 -2.02 -11.39 -1.70
CA GLY A 73 -1.86 -11.48 -0.23
C GLY A 73 -3.20 -11.47 0.52
N LYS A 74 -4.22 -10.81 -0.04
CA LYS A 74 -5.61 -10.85 0.48
C LYS A 74 -6.23 -12.26 0.49
N ARG A 75 -5.70 -13.22 -0.27
CA ARG A 75 -6.19 -14.61 -0.28
C ARG A 75 -5.46 -15.55 0.70
N LEU A 76 -4.34 -15.16 1.29
CA LEU A 76 -3.47 -16.08 2.04
C LEU A 76 -3.19 -15.70 3.51
N GLU A 77 -3.59 -14.53 4.01
CA GLU A 77 -3.22 -14.13 5.38
C GLU A 77 -4.29 -14.41 6.44
N THR A 78 -4.31 -15.68 6.87
CA THR A 78 -4.64 -16.09 8.24
C THR A 78 -3.46 -15.75 9.18
N ASN A 79 -3.32 -14.47 9.56
CA ASN A 79 -2.48 -14.07 10.69
C ASN A 79 -3.13 -12.90 11.45
N LEU A 80 -2.81 -12.76 12.73
CA LEU A 80 -3.49 -11.96 13.77
C LEU A 80 -3.74 -10.46 13.47
N LEU A 81 -3.21 -9.91 12.37
CA LEU A 81 -3.44 -8.53 11.90
C LEU A 81 -4.21 -8.44 10.55
N GLY A 82 -4.42 -9.58 9.88
CA GLY A 82 -5.35 -9.69 8.76
C GLY A 82 -6.80 -9.53 9.24
N GLY A 83 -7.74 -9.33 8.33
CA GLY A 83 -9.14 -9.02 8.64
C GLY A 83 -9.80 -9.94 9.69
N GLU A 84 -9.32 -11.17 9.87
CA GLU A 84 -9.74 -12.08 10.94
C GLU A 84 -9.37 -11.62 12.36
N GLY A 85 -8.20 -11.02 12.58
CA GLY A 85 -7.79 -10.53 13.89
C GLY A 85 -8.62 -9.32 14.33
N ILE A 86 -8.80 -8.36 13.42
CA ILE A 86 -9.67 -7.20 13.63
C ILE A 86 -11.11 -7.67 13.88
N LYS A 87 -11.60 -8.65 13.10
CA LYS A 87 -12.92 -9.23 13.28
C LYS A 87 -13.07 -9.93 14.64
N LYS A 88 -12.09 -10.72 15.08
CA LYS A 88 -12.13 -11.35 16.42
C LYS A 88 -12.20 -10.32 17.56
N ILE A 89 -11.47 -9.21 17.43
CA ILE A 89 -11.53 -8.12 18.41
C ILE A 89 -12.89 -7.45 18.37
N ALA A 90 -13.40 -7.14 17.18
CA ALA A 90 -14.73 -6.55 16.98
C ALA A 90 -15.82 -7.46 17.59
N ASP A 91 -15.82 -8.75 17.25
CA ASP A 91 -16.76 -9.75 17.75
C ASP A 91 -16.70 -9.88 19.29
N LYS A 92 -15.51 -9.81 19.89
CA LYS A 92 -15.33 -9.89 21.35
C LYS A 92 -16.05 -8.77 22.11
N TYR A 93 -16.06 -7.56 21.55
CA TYR A 93 -16.63 -6.38 22.22
C TYR A 93 -18.00 -5.98 21.66
N LYS A 94 -18.53 -6.70 20.68
CA LYS A 94 -19.72 -6.35 19.89
C LYS A 94 -20.97 -6.00 20.72
N GLU A 95 -21.13 -6.63 21.88
CA GLU A 95 -22.26 -6.41 22.80
C GLU A 95 -21.98 -5.35 23.89
N SER A 96 -20.87 -4.62 23.81
CA SER A 96 -20.48 -3.62 24.81
C SER A 96 -20.69 -2.20 24.31
N GLU A 97 -20.95 -1.25 25.23
CA GLU A 97 -21.05 0.18 24.91
C GLU A 97 -19.76 0.73 24.26
N TYR A 98 -18.60 0.17 24.60
CA TYR A 98 -17.31 0.49 23.96
C TYR A 98 -17.32 0.22 22.44
N PHE A 99 -18.13 -0.71 21.97
CA PHE A 99 -18.24 -1.01 20.54
C PHE A 99 -19.03 0.05 19.79
N ASP A 100 -20.05 0.64 20.40
CA ASP A 100 -20.83 1.71 19.77
C ASP A 100 -19.96 2.98 19.61
N ASP A 101 -19.17 3.35 20.63
CA ASP A 101 -18.18 4.45 20.55
C ASP A 101 -17.11 4.18 19.47
N LEU A 102 -16.60 2.96 19.42
CA LEU A 102 -15.62 2.55 18.43
C LEU A 102 -16.21 2.55 17.01
N TYR A 103 -17.45 2.11 16.86
CA TYR A 103 -18.17 2.14 15.59
C TYR A 103 -18.35 3.58 15.08
N GLU A 104 -18.76 4.51 15.95
CA GLU A 104 -18.88 5.92 15.60
C GLU A 104 -17.54 6.49 15.13
N LEU A 105 -16.45 6.21 15.87
CA LEU A 105 -15.10 6.63 15.48
C LEU A 105 -14.66 6.08 14.12
N ILE A 106 -14.87 4.78 13.87
CA ILE A 106 -14.52 4.13 12.60
C ILE A 106 -15.33 4.71 11.44
N SER A 107 -16.60 5.05 11.66
CA SER A 107 -17.44 5.73 10.68
C SER A 107 -16.86 7.10 10.31
N VAL A 108 -16.51 7.93 11.32
CA VAL A 108 -15.88 9.24 11.11
C VAL A 108 -14.55 9.11 10.37
N ILE A 109 -13.69 8.17 10.78
CA ILE A 109 -12.40 7.92 10.13
C ILE A 109 -12.60 7.50 8.67
N THR A 110 -13.56 6.63 8.39
CA THR A 110 -13.88 6.17 7.02
C THR A 110 -14.23 7.34 6.11
N HIS A 111 -15.09 8.25 6.56
CA HIS A 111 -15.40 9.47 5.81
C HIS A 111 -14.17 10.36 5.61
N LYS A 112 -13.37 10.57 6.67
CA LYS A 112 -12.16 11.39 6.61
C LYS A 112 -11.07 10.84 5.69
N ILE A 113 -11.00 9.51 5.48
CA ILE A 113 -10.05 8.91 4.53
C ILE A 113 -10.59 8.94 3.10
N ARG A 114 -11.90 8.71 2.88
CA ARG A 114 -12.49 8.76 1.53
C ARG A 114 -12.34 10.12 0.86
N ASN A 115 -12.48 11.20 1.63
CA ASN A 115 -12.39 12.56 1.09
C ASN A 115 -11.05 12.88 0.39
N PRO A 116 -9.87 12.69 1.04
CA PRO A 116 -8.60 12.90 0.36
C PRO A 116 -8.38 11.90 -0.78
N LEU A 117 -8.87 10.65 -0.71
CA LEU A 117 -8.79 9.71 -1.84
C LEU A 117 -9.57 10.19 -3.06
N ALA A 118 -10.79 10.70 -2.86
CA ALA A 118 -11.59 11.29 -3.93
C ALA A 118 -10.91 12.54 -4.52
N GLY A 119 -10.32 13.39 -3.68
CA GLY A 119 -9.56 14.56 -4.13
C GLY A 119 -8.33 14.18 -4.96
N ILE A 120 -7.57 13.17 -4.52
CA ILE A 120 -6.43 12.63 -5.27
C ILE A 120 -6.91 12.05 -6.60
N SER A 121 -7.97 11.24 -6.60
CA SER A 121 -8.55 10.63 -7.80
C SER A 121 -8.93 11.69 -8.84
N ALA A 122 -9.65 12.74 -8.42
CA ALA A 122 -10.02 13.85 -9.29
C ALA A 122 -8.79 14.60 -9.85
N ALA A 123 -7.77 14.85 -9.02
CA ALA A 123 -6.55 15.50 -9.46
C ALA A 123 -5.77 14.66 -10.49
N VAL A 124 -5.72 13.34 -10.29
CA VAL A 124 -5.08 12.38 -11.18
C VAL A 124 -5.82 12.28 -12.51
N GLU A 125 -7.16 12.29 -12.49
CA GLU A 125 -8.00 12.27 -13.69
C GLU A 125 -7.80 13.53 -14.54
N VAL A 126 -7.78 14.71 -13.89
CA VAL A 126 -7.45 15.98 -14.57
C VAL A 126 -6.03 15.94 -15.16
N LEU A 127 -5.07 15.38 -14.44
CA LEU A 127 -3.69 15.27 -14.91
C LEU A 127 -3.59 14.33 -16.14
N ARG A 128 -4.31 13.21 -16.13
CA ARG A 128 -4.38 12.26 -17.26
C ARG A 128 -4.86 12.92 -18.54
N GLY A 129 -5.90 13.77 -18.46
CA GLY A 129 -6.37 14.52 -19.62
C GLY A 129 -5.42 15.63 -20.11
N LYS A 130 -4.50 16.10 -19.27
CA LYS A 130 -3.55 17.18 -19.60
C LYS A 130 -2.24 16.67 -20.19
N VAL A 131 -1.79 15.49 -19.81
CA VAL A 131 -0.57 14.89 -20.37
C VAL A 131 -0.92 14.16 -21.66
N GLY A 132 -0.03 14.21 -22.66
CA GLY A 132 -0.26 13.51 -23.92
C GLY A 132 -0.44 11.99 -23.70
N THR A 133 -1.34 11.38 -24.47
CA THR A 133 -1.60 9.94 -24.44
C THR A 133 -0.40 9.17 -25.01
N ASN A 134 0.31 8.46 -24.15
CA ASN A 134 1.34 7.48 -24.53
C ASN A 134 1.30 6.32 -23.53
N ASP A 135 1.60 5.11 -23.99
CA ASP A 135 1.54 3.86 -23.21
C ASP A 135 2.28 3.94 -21.87
N SER A 136 3.37 4.69 -21.79
CA SER A 136 4.10 4.89 -20.53
C SER A 136 3.30 5.71 -19.51
N ASN A 137 2.62 6.78 -19.92
CA ASN A 137 1.84 7.63 -19.02
C ASN A 137 0.60 6.90 -18.52
N GLU A 138 -0.10 6.20 -19.42
CA GLU A 138 -1.29 5.42 -19.08
C GLU A 138 -0.99 4.37 -18.00
N LYS A 139 0.15 3.67 -18.11
CA LYS A 139 0.58 2.70 -17.08
C LYS A 139 0.72 3.34 -15.69
N TYR A 140 1.24 4.56 -15.58
CA TYR A 140 1.37 5.23 -14.28
C TYR A 140 0.01 5.66 -13.72
N PHE A 141 -0.89 6.18 -14.56
CA PHE A 141 -2.25 6.51 -14.12
C PHE A 141 -3.00 5.28 -13.63
N ASP A 142 -2.93 4.17 -14.37
CA ASP A 142 -3.56 2.91 -13.99
C ASP A 142 -3.01 2.39 -12.65
N MET A 143 -1.69 2.50 -12.41
CA MET A 143 -1.11 2.17 -11.10
C MET A 143 -1.69 3.03 -9.98
N ILE A 144 -1.80 4.35 -10.20
CA ILE A 144 -2.31 5.28 -9.18
C ILE A 144 -3.78 4.99 -8.88
N PHE A 145 -4.62 4.83 -9.90
CA PHE A 145 -6.04 4.49 -9.70
C PHE A 145 -6.22 3.16 -9.00
N LYS A 146 -5.45 2.13 -9.39
CA LYS A 146 -5.48 0.83 -8.74
C LYS A 146 -5.14 0.92 -7.25
N GLU A 147 -4.19 1.78 -6.88
CA GLU A 147 -3.82 1.98 -5.49
C GLU A 147 -4.88 2.76 -4.70
N ILE A 148 -5.50 3.78 -5.29
CA ILE A 148 -6.65 4.48 -4.71
C ILE A 148 -7.79 3.49 -4.43
N ASP A 149 -8.16 2.67 -5.43
CA ASP A 149 -9.18 1.64 -5.31
C ASP A 149 -8.84 0.60 -4.22
N ASN A 150 -7.57 0.25 -4.09
CA ASN A 150 -7.10 -0.65 -3.05
C ASN A 150 -7.29 -0.04 -1.66
N MET A 151 -6.94 1.23 -1.46
CA MET A 151 -7.17 1.94 -0.19
C MET A 151 -8.66 2.06 0.12
N GLU A 152 -9.50 2.39 -0.86
CA GLU A 152 -10.95 2.43 -0.67
C GLU A 152 -11.52 1.07 -0.24
N LYS A 153 -11.04 -0.04 -0.83
CA LYS A 153 -11.42 -1.40 -0.44
C LYS A 153 -11.00 -1.70 1.01
N VAL A 154 -9.80 -1.30 1.43
CA VAL A 154 -9.31 -1.49 2.82
C VAL A 154 -10.22 -0.74 3.80
N VAL A 155 -10.50 0.53 3.54
CA VAL A 155 -11.39 1.35 4.37
C VAL A 155 -12.80 0.77 4.43
N LYS A 156 -13.34 0.33 3.28
CA LYS A 156 -14.66 -0.31 3.21
C LYS A 156 -14.72 -1.61 4.00
N ASN A 157 -13.66 -2.43 3.95
CA ASN A 157 -13.60 -3.68 4.69
C ASN A 157 -13.50 -3.42 6.20
N LEU A 158 -12.69 -2.44 6.61
CA LEU A 158 -12.62 -2.01 8.01
C LEU A 158 -13.99 -1.58 8.53
N TYR A 159 -14.67 -0.69 7.81
CA TYR A 159 -16.02 -0.25 8.15
C TYR A 159 -17.00 -1.43 8.29
N LYS A 160 -17.01 -2.35 7.32
CA LYS A 160 -17.87 -3.55 7.35
C LYS A 160 -17.64 -4.43 8.57
N THR A 161 -16.40 -4.60 9.01
CA THR A 161 -16.08 -5.38 10.21
C THR A 161 -16.79 -4.85 11.46
N PHE A 162 -17.00 -3.53 11.56
CA PHE A 162 -17.69 -2.90 12.68
C PHE A 162 -19.18 -2.64 12.43
N SER A 163 -19.66 -2.75 11.17
CA SER A 163 -21.05 -2.44 10.81
C SER A 163 -22.01 -3.63 10.85
N ASN A 164 -21.50 -4.86 10.89
CA ASN A 164 -22.34 -6.05 10.97
C ASN A 164 -22.78 -6.28 12.43
N LYS A 165 -23.82 -5.55 12.88
CA LYS A 165 -24.65 -5.96 14.02
C LYS A 165 -25.42 -7.23 13.67
#